data_AF-A0A453K7B4-F1
#
_entry.id   AF-A0A453K7B4-F1
#
_cell.length_a   1.000
_cell.length_b   1.000
_cell.length_c   1.000
_cell.angle_alpha   90.00
_cell.angle_beta   90.00
_cell.angle_gamma   90.00
#
_symmetry.space_group_name_H-M   'P 1'
#
loop_
_entity.id
_entity.type
_entity.pdbx_description
1 polymer ?
#
loop_
_entity_poly.entity_id
_entity_poly.type
_entity_poly.pdbx_seq_one_letter_code
_entity_poly.pdbx_strand_id
1 'polypeptide(L)'
;ATSSSTAPANLSGQVTEKLTRTNYILWRTQVTPQLHGAGFFGYVDGSLPEPAKLIVTKDKDGKEDTSPNPLHPVWIHEEQHVLGYLLNNLSKEVLVQVTTID
;
A
#
# COMPACT_ATOMS: atom_id res chain seq x y z
N ALA A 1 -23.06 -5.98 18.51
CA ALA A 1 -22.31 -5.67 17.28
C ALA A 1 -21.10 -6.58 17.25
N THR A 2 -21.02 -7.49 16.30
CA THR A 2 -19.91 -8.44 16.16
C THR A 2 -18.71 -7.65 15.67
N SER A 3 -17.74 -7.39 16.55
CA SER A 3 -16.46 -6.81 16.17
C SER A 3 -15.71 -7.87 15.38
N SER A 4 -15.83 -7.84 14.07
CA SER A 4 -15.00 -8.64 13.17
C SER A 4 -13.58 -8.12 13.30
N SER A 5 -12.73 -8.77 14.10
CA SER A 5 -11.30 -8.56 14.02
C SER A 5 -10.83 -9.16 12.69
N THR A 6 -10.79 -8.35 11.64
CA THR A 6 -10.01 -8.66 10.46
C THR A 6 -8.57 -8.82 10.92
N ALA A 7 -8.06 -10.06 10.91
CA ALA A 7 -6.64 -10.31 11.13
C ALA A 7 -5.84 -9.38 10.19
N PRO A 8 -4.69 -8.83 10.65
CA PRO A 8 -3.88 -7.99 9.78
C PRO A 8 -3.59 -8.76 8.50
N ALA A 9 -4.00 -8.20 7.37
CA ALA A 9 -3.72 -8.78 6.09
C ALA A 9 -2.20 -8.74 5.91
N ASN A 10 -1.56 -9.91 5.92
CA ASN A 10 -0.12 -10.01 5.75
C ASN A 10 0.17 -10.44 4.32
N LEU A 11 1.01 -9.67 3.62
CA LEU A 11 1.57 -10.04 2.34
C LEU A 11 2.68 -11.08 2.54
N SER A 12 2.28 -12.34 2.80
CA SER A 12 3.19 -13.47 3.03
C SER A 12 3.27 -14.44 1.85
N GLY A 13 2.55 -14.18 0.76
CA GLY A 13 2.56 -15.02 -0.43
C GLY A 13 3.93 -15.00 -1.10
N GLN A 14 4.53 -16.18 -1.29
CA GLN A 14 5.69 -16.33 -2.18
C GLN A 14 5.22 -16.23 -3.63
N VAL A 15 5.80 -15.30 -4.37
CA VAL A 15 5.67 -15.28 -5.83
C VAL A 15 6.69 -16.27 -6.39
N THR A 16 6.24 -17.18 -7.25
CA THR A 16 7.10 -18.23 -7.81
C THR A 16 8.20 -17.65 -8.69
N GLU A 17 7.89 -16.58 -9.43
CA GLU A 17 8.87 -15.83 -10.21
C GLU A 17 8.91 -14.36 -9.84
N LYS A 18 10.10 -13.87 -9.49
CA LYS A 18 10.33 -12.42 -9.36
C LYS A 18 10.22 -11.73 -10.71
N LEU A 19 9.84 -10.46 -10.71
CA LEU A 19 9.74 -9.64 -11.91
C LEU A 19 11.11 -9.50 -12.59
N THR A 20 11.17 -9.90 -13.85
CA THR A 20 12.29 -9.68 -14.77
C THR A 20 11.83 -8.78 -15.92
N ARG A 21 12.75 -8.44 -16.82
CA ARG A 21 12.46 -7.60 -17.99
C ARG A 21 11.50 -8.27 -19.00
N THR A 22 11.28 -9.57 -18.92
CA THR A 22 10.57 -10.35 -19.95
C THR A 22 9.32 -11.06 -19.45
N ASN A 23 9.02 -11.04 -18.14
CA ASN A 23 7.94 -11.84 -17.55
C ASN A 23 6.82 -11.02 -16.87
N TYR A 24 6.70 -9.72 -17.16
CA TYR A 24 5.74 -8.83 -16.48
C TYR A 24 4.31 -9.36 -16.40
N ILE A 25 3.77 -9.89 -17.52
CA ILE A 25 2.40 -10.42 -17.55
C ILE A 25 2.23 -11.60 -16.59
N LEU A 26 3.19 -12.51 -16.55
CA LEU A 26 3.18 -13.66 -15.65
C LEU A 26 3.29 -13.22 -14.19
N TRP A 27 4.27 -12.35 -13.89
CA TRP A 27 4.47 -11.79 -12.56
C TRP A 27 3.22 -11.07 -12.05
N ARG A 28 2.62 -10.19 -12.88
CA ARG A 28 1.41 -9.44 -12.52
C ARG A 28 0.24 -10.38 -12.24
N THR A 29 0.10 -11.46 -13.01
CA THR A 29 -0.96 -12.46 -12.81
C THR A 29 -0.83 -13.16 -11.46
N GLN A 30 0.39 -13.36 -10.95
CA GLN A 30 0.64 -13.96 -9.64
C GLN A 30 0.45 -12.97 -8.48
N VAL A 31 0.90 -11.73 -8.64
CA VAL A 31 0.88 -10.69 -7.58
C VAL A 31 -0.50 -10.08 -7.38
N THR A 32 -1.25 -9.85 -8.45
CA THR A 32 -2.54 -9.13 -8.40
C THR A 32 -3.56 -9.80 -7.45
N PRO A 33 -3.80 -11.12 -7.51
CA PRO A 33 -4.72 -11.79 -6.59
C PRO A 33 -4.27 -11.74 -5.13
N GLN A 34 -2.95 -11.74 -4.87
CA GLN A 34 -2.42 -11.64 -3.52
C GLN A 34 -2.71 -10.26 -2.90
N LEU A 35 -2.47 -9.19 -3.68
CA LEU A 35 -2.78 -7.83 -3.26
C LEU A 35 -4.28 -7.62 -3.05
N HIS A 36 -5.13 -8.14 -3.94
CA HIS A 36 -6.58 -8.07 -3.77
C HIS A 36 -7.06 -8.87 -2.55
N GLY A 37 -6.57 -10.10 -2.39
CA GLY A 37 -6.93 -10.96 -1.25
C GLY A 37 -6.52 -10.37 0.10
N ALA A 38 -5.42 -9.59 0.12
CA ALA A 38 -4.96 -8.85 1.28
C ALA A 38 -5.60 -7.45 1.43
N GLY A 39 -6.43 -7.00 0.49
CA GLY A 39 -7.05 -5.67 0.55
C GLY A 39 -6.12 -4.50 0.25
N PHE A 40 -4.91 -4.76 -0.26
CA PHE A 40 -3.89 -3.74 -0.50
C PHE A 40 -3.81 -3.25 -1.95
N PHE A 41 -4.59 -3.82 -2.87
CA PHE A 41 -4.52 -3.42 -4.29
C PHE A 41 -4.81 -1.92 -4.51
N GLY A 42 -5.59 -1.31 -3.62
CA GLY A 42 -5.91 0.12 -3.67
C GLY A 42 -4.70 1.06 -3.54
N TYR A 43 -3.62 0.61 -2.90
CA TYR A 43 -2.36 1.33 -2.83
C TYR A 43 -1.60 1.30 -4.17
N VAL A 44 -1.82 0.26 -4.98
CA VAL A 44 -1.13 0.07 -6.27
C VAL A 44 -1.85 0.75 -7.43
N ASP A 45 -3.19 0.71 -7.44
CA ASP A 45 -3.99 1.35 -8.49
C ASP A 45 -4.37 2.81 -8.18
N GLY A 46 -4.06 3.28 -6.97
CA GLY A 46 -4.34 4.65 -6.52
C GLY A 46 -5.78 4.90 -6.08
N SER A 47 -6.62 3.86 -5.97
CA SER A 47 -7.99 3.99 -5.45
C SER A 47 -8.05 4.26 -3.94
N LEU A 48 -6.94 4.02 -3.20
CA LEU A 48 -6.76 4.43 -1.80
C LEU A 48 -5.76 5.60 -1.71
N PRO A 49 -6.21 6.86 -1.88
CA PRO A 49 -5.33 8.02 -1.84
C PRO A 49 -4.79 8.31 -0.43
N GLU A 50 -3.61 8.92 -0.36
CA GLU A 50 -3.02 9.41 0.90
C GLU A 50 -3.99 10.37 1.61
N PRO A 51 -4.39 10.09 2.86
CA PRO A 51 -5.21 11.03 3.63
C PRO A 51 -4.47 12.34 3.91
N ALA A 52 -5.20 13.44 4.04
CA ALA A 52 -4.60 14.70 4.47
C ALA A 52 -3.89 14.53 5.83
N LYS A 53 -2.68 15.11 5.98
CA LYS A 53 -1.90 15.04 7.23
C LYS A 53 -2.59 15.71 8.41
N LEU A 54 -3.37 16.75 8.12
CA LEU A 54 -4.10 17.55 9.10
C LEU A 54 -5.57 17.60 8.72
N ILE A 55 -6.44 17.65 9.72
CA ILE A 55 -7.90 17.83 9.59
C ILE A 55 -8.25 19.17 10.23
N VAL A 56 -9.04 19.97 9.51
CA VAL A 56 -9.62 21.21 10.03
C VAL A 56 -11.04 20.92 10.48
N THR A 57 -11.34 21.18 11.75
CA THR A 57 -12.69 21.09 12.31
C THR A 57 -13.16 22.48 12.75
N LYS A 58 -14.47 22.71 12.70
CA LYS A 58 -15.09 23.93 13.24
C LYS A 58 -15.84 23.58 14.51
N ASP A 59 -15.58 24.33 15.57
CA ASP A 59 -16.37 24.24 16.79
C ASP A 59 -17.76 24.89 16.63
N LYS A 60 -18.57 24.84 17.68
CA LYS A 60 -19.93 25.42 17.70
C LYS A 60 -19.95 26.93 17.51
N ASP A 61 -18.83 27.59 17.77
CA ASP A 61 -18.64 29.05 17.66
C ASP A 61 -18.02 29.44 16.30
N GLY A 62 -17.77 28.47 15.42
CA GLY A 62 -17.24 28.67 14.08
C GLY A 62 -15.72 28.88 14.02
N LYS A 63 -15.01 28.68 15.14
CA LYS A 63 -13.55 28.75 15.19
C LYS A 63 -12.97 27.48 14.56
N GLU A 64 -12.00 27.68 13.69
CA GLU A 64 -11.25 26.59 13.07
C GLU A 64 -10.19 26.07 14.04
N ASP A 65 -10.17 24.76 14.24
CA ASP A 65 -9.10 24.03 14.92
C ASP A 65 -8.45 23.05 13.94
N THR A 66 -7.12 22.91 14.03
CA THR A 66 -6.34 22.05 13.15
C THR A 66 -5.69 20.96 13.96
N SER A 67 -5.95 19.70 13.62
CA SER A 67 -5.45 18.53 14.33
C SER A 67 -4.81 17.50 13.38
N PRO A 68 -3.87 16.67 13.85
CA PRO A 68 -3.32 15.57 13.05
C PRO A 68 -4.39 14.56 12.64
N ASN A 69 -4.31 14.08 11.40
CA ASN A 69 -5.17 12.99 10.94
C ASN A 69 -4.65 11.64 11.43
N PRO A 70 -5.41 10.90 12.25
CA PRO A 70 -4.97 9.58 12.73
C PRO A 70 -4.86 8.53 11.62
N LEU A 71 -5.51 8.72 10.47
CA LEU A 71 -5.47 7.79 9.34
C LEU A 71 -4.21 7.96 8.47
N HIS A 72 -3.58 9.14 8.48
CA HIS A 72 -2.37 9.40 7.71
C HIS A 72 -1.21 8.44 8.05
N PRO A 73 -0.80 8.28 9.33
CA PRO A 73 0.29 7.36 9.66
C PRO A 73 -0.06 5.88 9.41
N VAL A 74 -1.35 5.50 9.50
CA VAL A 74 -1.81 4.15 9.17
C VAL A 74 -1.65 3.87 7.68
N TRP A 75 -2.08 4.82 6.84
CA TRP A 75 -1.93 4.71 5.38
C TRP A 75 -0.45 4.60 4.98
N ILE A 76 0.43 5.43 5.56
CA ILE A 76 1.87 5.36 5.31
C ILE A 76 2.45 3.99 5.70
N HIS A 77 2.05 3.46 6.85
CA HIS A 77 2.52 2.15 7.30
C HIS A 77 2.11 1.03 6.32
N GLU A 78 0.86 1.03 5.85
CA GLU A 78 0.38 0.03 4.88
C GLU A 78 1.00 0.20 3.50
N GLU A 79 1.14 1.44 3.01
CA GLU A 79 1.82 1.75 1.75
C GLU A 79 3.27 1.23 1.77
N GLN A 80 4.02 1.47 2.85
CA GLN A 80 5.38 0.97 3.00
C GLN A 80 5.45 -0.58 3.04
N HIS A 81 4.43 -1.25 3.59
CA HIS A 81 4.33 -2.71 3.52
C HIS A 81 4.13 -3.20 2.09
N VAL A 82 3.26 -2.55 1.33
CA VAL A 82 3.05 -2.86 -0.10
C VAL A 82 4.32 -2.64 -0.89
N LEU A 83 5.00 -1.51 -0.67
CA LEU A 83 6.28 -1.20 -1.31
C LEU A 83 7.34 -2.26 -1.01
N GLY A 84 7.54 -2.61 0.27
CA GLY A 84 8.50 -3.64 0.67
C GLY A 84 8.19 -5.01 0.04
N TYR A 85 6.92 -5.38 -0.02
CA TYR A 85 6.50 -6.60 -0.71
C TYR A 85 6.80 -6.54 -2.21
N LEU A 86 6.46 -5.45 -2.90
CA LEU A 86 6.73 -5.31 -4.34
C LEU A 86 8.22 -5.38 -4.64
N LEU A 87 9.06 -4.68 -3.87
CA LEU A 87 10.52 -4.69 -4.01
C LEU A 87 11.12 -6.09 -3.81
N ASN A 88 10.62 -6.85 -2.83
CA ASN A 88 11.05 -8.23 -2.59
C ASN A 88 10.71 -9.19 -3.75
N ASN A 89 9.70 -8.83 -4.55
CA ASN A 89 9.26 -9.57 -5.72
C ASN A 89 9.91 -9.09 -7.03
N LEU A 90 10.94 -8.24 -6.96
CA LEU A 90 11.75 -7.84 -8.12
C LEU A 90 13.02 -8.69 -8.21
N SER A 91 13.42 -9.04 -9.44
CA SER A 91 14.77 -9.55 -9.68
C SER A 91 15.82 -8.46 -9.41
N LYS A 92 17.06 -8.87 -9.13
CA LYS A 92 18.15 -7.91 -8.85
C LYS A 92 18.35 -6.90 -9.98
N GLU A 93 18.24 -7.34 -11.23
CA GLU A 93 18.37 -6.47 -12.41
C GLU A 93 17.30 -5.38 -12.44
N VAL A 94 16.03 -5.75 -12.21
CA VAL A 94 14.92 -4.81 -12.20
C VAL A 94 14.97 -3.89 -10.98
N LEU A 95 15.33 -4.43 -9.81
CA LEU A 95 15.48 -3.65 -8.58
C LEU A 95 16.51 -2.53 -8.73
N VAL A 96 17.66 -2.81 -9.37
CA VAL A 96 18.68 -1.78 -9.65
C VAL A 96 18.10 -0.65 -10.51
N GLN A 97 17.30 -0.98 -11.53
CA GLN A 97 16.67 0.04 -12.36
C GLN A 97 15.67 0.90 -11.57
N VAL A 98 14.85 0.29 -10.72
CA VAL A 98 13.90 1.02 -9.86
C VAL A 98 14.62 1.96 -8.90
N THR A 99 15.76 1.55 -8.31
CA THR A 99 16.54 2.42 -7.41
C THR A 99 17.27 3.57 -8.12
N THR A 100 17.33 3.57 -9.44
CA THR A 100 17.97 4.64 -10.23
C THR A 100 16.98 5.66 -10.80
N ILE A 101 15.68 5.45 -10.60
CA ILE A 101 14.62 6.37 -11.00
C ILE A 101 14.29 7.20 -9.75
N ASP A 102 14.89 8.39 -9.65
CA ASP A 102 14.54 9.43 -8.67
C ASP A 102 13.28 10.20 -9.12
#